data_AF-A0A673KMP0-F1
#
_entry.id   AF-A0A673KMP0-F1
#
_cell.length_a   1.000
_cell.length_b   1.000
_cell.length_c   1.000
_cell.angle_alpha   90.00
_cell.angle_beta   90.00
_cell.angle_gamma   90.00
#
_symmetry.space_group_name_H-M   'P 1'
#
loop_
_entity.id
_entity.type
_entity.pdbx_description
1 polymer ?
#
loop_
_entity_poly.entity_id
_entity_poly.type
_entity_poly.pdbx_seq_one_letter_code
_entity_poly.pdbx_strand_id
1 'polypeptide(L)'
;MHKDSCTDVFLSLGWRLRLCHPLISILFWYLLLYSSHGKKLNKHKPWIETSYHGVITENMDTVLLDPPLVALDKDAPVPYAATDSAFCVLFLSGEICAFKIHGQEAPFEAEVLNRTSGEGVLRARGPIDCEQQKEYTFIIQAYDCGASPSGANWKKSHKAVVHIQVDDVNEFSPVFREPLYRATVTEGKIYDSILQVEAWDQDCSPQYSQICNYEIVTQDTPFAIDRNGNIRNTERLSYDKQQHYKIMVTAYDCGQKRATESVSVHTDVKPVCKPGWQGWNKRVDYEPGTGSKQLFSKMHLETCDGPLSSVRAMVELQTIAKTKVSNPKRYSL
;
A
#
# COMPACT_ATOMS: atom_id res chain seq x y z
N MET A 1 -66.13 -19.94 73.34
CA MET A 1 -65.17 -18.95 73.88
C MET A 1 -63.81 -19.22 73.25
N HIS A 2 -63.49 -18.57 72.12
CA HIS A 2 -62.13 -18.61 71.58
C HIS A 2 -61.26 -17.66 72.41
N LYS A 3 -60.21 -18.19 73.03
CA LYS A 3 -59.13 -17.35 73.58
C LYS A 3 -58.22 -16.97 72.41
N ASP A 4 -58.25 -15.71 72.01
CA ASP A 4 -57.28 -15.15 71.08
C ASP A 4 -55.89 -15.15 71.73
N SER A 5 -54.98 -15.98 71.20
CA SER A 5 -53.58 -15.99 71.62
C SER A 5 -52.84 -14.91 70.82
N CYS A 6 -52.51 -13.81 71.48
CA CYS A 6 -51.74 -12.69 70.96
C CYS A 6 -50.33 -12.73 71.57
N THR A 7 -49.27 -12.62 70.75
CA THR A 7 -47.88 -12.57 71.19
C THR A 7 -47.30 -11.17 70.98
N ASP A 8 -46.58 -10.67 71.98
CA ASP A 8 -45.88 -9.38 71.89
C ASP A 8 -44.55 -9.59 71.16
N VAL A 9 -44.33 -8.89 70.05
CA VAL A 9 -43.03 -8.86 69.34
C VAL A 9 -42.35 -7.52 69.62
N PHE A 10 -41.10 -7.58 70.05
CA PHE A 10 -40.25 -6.40 70.27
C PHE A 10 -39.39 -6.14 69.05
N LEU A 11 -39.50 -4.95 68.46
CA LEU A 11 -38.61 -4.48 67.39
C LEU A 11 -37.43 -3.71 68.01
N SER A 12 -36.28 -3.71 67.33
CA SER A 12 -34.98 -3.20 67.81
C SER A 12 -34.95 -1.72 68.21
N LEU A 13 -36.01 -0.96 67.93
CA LEU A 13 -36.16 0.47 68.23
C LEU A 13 -37.14 0.75 69.41
N GLY A 14 -37.50 -0.27 70.20
CA GLY A 14 -38.23 -0.09 71.46
C GLY A 14 -39.76 0.03 71.36
N TRP A 15 -40.35 -0.20 70.18
CA TRP A 15 -41.81 -0.23 70.01
C TRP A 15 -42.37 -1.63 70.25
N ARG A 16 -43.47 -1.73 71.02
CA ARG A 16 -44.23 -2.98 71.26
C ARG A 16 -45.36 -3.09 70.25
N LEU A 17 -45.38 -4.16 69.44
CA LEU A 17 -46.51 -4.50 68.59
C LEU A 17 -47.19 -5.79 69.09
N ARG A 18 -48.50 -5.74 69.35
CA ARG A 18 -49.35 -6.92 69.58
C ARG A 18 -49.88 -7.42 68.26
N LEU A 19 -49.55 -8.66 67.90
CA LEU A 19 -50.07 -9.29 66.70
C LEU A 19 -50.90 -10.53 67.08
N CYS A 20 -52.14 -10.54 66.61
CA CYS A 20 -53.06 -11.67 66.75
C CYS A 20 -53.14 -12.48 65.44
N HIS A 21 -53.68 -13.70 65.55
CA HIS A 21 -53.26 -14.89 64.80
C HIS A 21 -53.63 -15.04 63.30
N PRO A 22 -54.13 -14.03 62.54
CA PRO A 22 -54.06 -14.10 61.07
C PRO A 22 -52.98 -13.19 60.46
N LEU A 23 -52.50 -12.15 61.15
CA LEU A 23 -51.57 -11.17 60.57
C LEU A 23 -50.10 -11.61 60.60
N ILE A 24 -49.71 -12.45 61.57
CA ILE A 24 -48.35 -13.02 61.64
C ILE A 24 -48.11 -13.96 60.46
N SER A 25 -49.10 -14.80 60.11
CA SER A 25 -48.99 -15.71 58.97
C SER A 25 -48.84 -14.93 57.65
N ILE A 26 -49.62 -13.86 57.45
CA ILE A 26 -49.56 -13.06 56.23
C ILE A 26 -48.24 -12.31 56.12
N LEU A 27 -47.72 -11.71 57.20
CA LEU A 27 -46.40 -11.06 57.21
C LEU A 27 -45.26 -12.06 57.05
N PHE A 28 -45.35 -13.24 57.67
CA PHE A 28 -44.33 -14.29 57.55
C PHE A 28 -44.35 -14.92 56.15
N TRP A 29 -45.52 -15.10 55.54
CA TRP A 29 -45.67 -15.49 54.14
C TRP A 29 -45.24 -14.38 53.19
N TYR A 30 -45.51 -13.10 53.48
CA TYR A 30 -45.01 -11.96 52.69
C TYR A 30 -43.48 -11.87 52.77
N LEU A 31 -42.88 -12.09 53.95
CA LEU A 31 -41.42 -12.13 54.16
C LEU A 31 -40.79 -13.38 53.53
N LEU A 32 -41.46 -14.53 53.56
CA LEU A 32 -41.01 -15.77 52.89
C LEU A 32 -41.17 -15.68 51.37
N LEU A 33 -42.21 -15.02 50.86
CA LEU A 33 -42.40 -14.68 49.44
C LEU A 33 -41.40 -13.60 48.99
N TYR A 34 -41.06 -12.63 49.84
CA TYR A 34 -39.95 -11.70 49.61
C TYR A 34 -38.60 -12.41 49.61
N SER A 35 -38.46 -13.47 50.41
CA SER A 35 -37.22 -14.26 50.53
C SER A 35 -37.05 -15.32 49.44
N SER A 36 -38.10 -15.62 48.65
CA SER A 36 -38.07 -16.64 47.58
C SER A 36 -37.94 -16.10 46.16
N HIS A 37 -37.88 -14.78 45.98
CA HIS A 37 -37.53 -14.18 44.70
C HIS A 37 -36.00 -14.14 44.58
N GLY A 38 -35.46 -15.18 43.94
CA GLY A 38 -34.02 -15.37 43.76
C GLY A 38 -33.35 -14.10 43.26
N LYS A 39 -32.45 -13.54 44.07
CA LYS A 39 -31.50 -12.52 43.63
C LYS A 39 -30.82 -13.04 42.36
N LYS A 40 -30.95 -12.33 41.24
CA LYS A 40 -30.24 -12.66 39.99
C LYS A 40 -28.74 -12.52 40.29
N LEU A 41 -28.10 -13.64 40.58
CA LEU A 41 -26.68 -13.72 40.91
C LEU A 41 -25.91 -13.84 39.61
N ASN A 42 -24.87 -13.02 39.44
CA ASN A 42 -23.90 -13.17 38.36
C ASN A 42 -23.16 -14.51 38.52
N LYS A 43 -23.56 -15.55 37.78
CA LYS A 43 -23.05 -16.92 37.84
C LYS A 43 -22.13 -17.22 36.65
N HIS A 44 -22.52 -16.84 35.45
CA HIS A 44 -21.84 -17.15 34.21
C HIS A 44 -20.80 -16.10 33.87
N LYS A 45 -19.77 -16.49 33.12
CA LYS A 45 -18.82 -15.54 32.56
C LYS A 45 -19.32 -15.14 31.17
N PRO A 46 -19.06 -13.91 30.73
CA PRO A 46 -19.33 -13.55 29.35
C PRO A 46 -18.51 -14.43 28.40
N TRP A 47 -19.08 -14.73 27.24
CA TRP A 47 -18.48 -15.50 26.16
C TRP A 47 -18.28 -14.59 24.94
N ILE A 48 -17.13 -14.71 24.29
CA ILE A 48 -16.76 -14.01 23.05
C ILE A 48 -16.21 -15.04 22.07
N GLU A 49 -15.93 -14.65 20.84
CA GLU A 49 -15.23 -15.53 19.90
C GLU A 49 -13.78 -15.71 20.33
N THR A 50 -13.14 -16.83 19.95
CA THR A 50 -11.75 -17.09 20.34
C THR A 50 -10.74 -16.29 19.51
N SER A 51 -11.15 -15.84 18.33
CA SER A 51 -10.33 -15.05 17.43
C SER A 51 -11.17 -14.14 16.54
N TYR A 52 -10.62 -12.98 16.20
CA TYR A 52 -11.22 -12.01 15.29
C TYR A 52 -10.22 -11.64 14.19
N HIS A 53 -10.70 -11.52 12.96
CA HIS A 53 -9.96 -10.87 11.87
C HIS A 53 -10.64 -9.55 11.57
N GLY A 54 -9.86 -8.50 11.37
CA GLY A 54 -10.39 -7.19 11.05
C GLY A 54 -9.57 -6.46 10.02
N VAL A 55 -10.23 -5.50 9.40
CA VAL A 55 -9.61 -4.57 8.47
C VAL A 55 -9.91 -3.15 8.92
N ILE A 56 -8.91 -2.26 8.86
CA ILE A 56 -9.09 -0.83 9.02
C ILE A 56 -8.43 -0.13 7.84
N THR A 57 -9.20 0.66 7.11
CA THR A 57 -8.63 1.52 6.06
C THR A 57 -7.96 2.72 6.69
N GLU A 58 -6.83 3.15 6.13
CA GLU A 58 -6.18 4.38 6.54
C GLU A 58 -7.15 5.56 6.49
N ASN A 59 -6.90 6.56 7.34
CA ASN A 59 -7.79 7.71 7.53
C ASN A 59 -9.20 7.38 8.10
N MET A 60 -9.50 6.11 8.39
CA MET A 60 -10.66 5.71 9.18
C MET A 60 -10.29 5.43 10.63
N ASP A 61 -11.26 5.54 11.53
CA ASP A 61 -11.10 5.27 12.95
C ASP A 61 -11.72 3.95 13.39
N THR A 62 -12.55 3.32 12.56
CA THR A 62 -13.37 2.16 12.94
C THR A 62 -12.86 0.90 12.26
N VAL A 63 -12.62 -0.14 13.05
CA VAL A 63 -12.19 -1.44 12.54
C VAL A 63 -13.42 -2.28 12.18
N LEU A 64 -13.40 -2.84 10.97
CA LEU A 64 -14.40 -3.80 10.51
C LEU A 64 -13.96 -5.21 10.90
N LEU A 65 -14.60 -5.79 11.91
CA LEU A 65 -14.31 -7.15 12.38
C LEU A 65 -15.25 -8.18 11.74
N ASP A 66 -14.69 -9.31 11.34
CA ASP A 66 -15.41 -10.52 10.94
C ASP A 66 -14.89 -11.73 11.75
N PRO A 67 -15.69 -12.31 12.66
CA PRO A 67 -17.05 -11.90 13.05
C PRO A 67 -17.10 -10.56 13.82
N PRO A 68 -18.26 -9.91 13.95
CA PRO A 68 -18.38 -8.66 14.72
C PRO A 68 -18.08 -8.87 16.21
N LEU A 69 -17.59 -7.83 16.89
CA LEU A 69 -17.28 -7.88 18.32
C LEU A 69 -18.56 -7.93 19.16
N VAL A 70 -18.94 -9.14 19.58
CA VAL A 70 -20.10 -9.37 20.45
C VAL A 70 -19.71 -10.25 21.63
N ALA A 71 -20.14 -9.86 22.83
CA ALA A 71 -20.00 -10.65 24.05
C ALA A 71 -21.37 -11.07 24.60
N LEU A 72 -21.56 -12.37 24.82
CA LEU A 72 -22.81 -12.94 25.27
C LEU A 72 -22.68 -13.46 26.71
N ASP A 73 -23.59 -13.06 27.59
CA ASP A 73 -23.69 -13.60 28.94
C ASP A 73 -25.07 -14.22 29.16
N LYS A 74 -25.11 -15.41 29.75
CA LYS A 74 -26.37 -16.10 30.08
C LYS A 74 -27.16 -15.41 31.17
N ASP A 75 -26.50 -14.56 31.96
CA ASP A 75 -27.15 -13.82 33.03
C ASP A 75 -27.73 -12.48 32.54
N ALA A 76 -27.46 -12.07 31.29
CA ALA A 76 -27.94 -10.83 30.70
C ALA A 76 -29.49 -10.73 30.73
N PRO A 77 -30.06 -9.53 30.89
CA PRO A 77 -31.50 -9.34 30.84
C PRO A 77 -32.05 -9.57 29.43
N VAL A 78 -33.11 -10.38 29.32
CA VAL A 78 -33.83 -10.57 28.06
C VAL A 78 -34.72 -9.35 27.79
N PRO A 79 -34.65 -8.71 26.60
CA PRO A 79 -35.33 -7.43 26.33
C PRO A 79 -36.85 -7.44 26.52
N TYR A 80 -37.51 -8.59 26.41
CA TYR A 80 -38.98 -8.71 26.42
C TYR A 80 -39.60 -9.17 27.75
N ALA A 81 -38.81 -9.47 28.78
CA ALA A 81 -39.35 -9.98 30.06
C ALA A 81 -39.51 -8.92 31.16
N ALA A 82 -39.15 -7.66 30.88
CA ALA A 82 -39.21 -6.58 31.86
C ALA A 82 -40.62 -5.94 31.92
N THR A 83 -41.66 -6.73 32.19
CA THR A 83 -43.02 -6.18 32.37
C THR A 83 -43.48 -6.09 33.81
N ASP A 84 -42.73 -6.59 34.80
CA ASP A 84 -43.11 -6.35 36.20
C ASP A 84 -41.95 -6.60 37.17
N SER A 85 -41.13 -5.56 37.41
CA SER A 85 -40.67 -5.21 38.76
C SER A 85 -39.65 -4.07 38.68
N ALA A 86 -39.86 -3.04 39.49
CA ALA A 86 -38.84 -2.08 39.88
C ALA A 86 -37.60 -2.74 40.55
N PHE A 87 -37.61 -4.06 40.74
CA PHE A 87 -36.54 -4.89 41.27
C PHE A 87 -35.54 -5.36 40.19
N CYS A 88 -35.96 -5.43 38.91
CA CYS A 88 -35.07 -5.82 37.80
C CYS A 88 -34.03 -4.73 37.47
N VAL A 89 -34.35 -3.47 37.79
CA VAL A 89 -33.52 -2.28 37.50
C VAL A 89 -32.29 -2.17 38.41
N LEU A 90 -32.22 -2.94 39.51
CA LEU A 90 -31.17 -2.79 40.53
C LEU A 90 -29.98 -3.75 40.37
N PHE A 91 -30.04 -4.72 39.44
CA PHE A 91 -28.94 -5.67 39.22
C PHE A 91 -28.71 -5.88 37.72
N LEU A 92 -27.78 -5.10 37.14
CA LEU A 92 -27.25 -5.26 35.77
C LEU A 92 -26.38 -6.53 35.62
N SER A 93 -26.78 -7.64 36.25
CA SER A 93 -26.02 -8.88 36.22
C SER A 93 -26.00 -9.42 34.78
N GLY A 94 -24.81 -9.64 34.23
CA GLY A 94 -24.61 -10.19 32.88
C GLY A 94 -24.64 -9.18 31.73
N GLU A 95 -24.91 -7.89 31.98
CA GLU A 95 -24.65 -6.87 30.95
C GLU A 95 -23.14 -6.72 30.71
N ILE A 96 -22.75 -6.39 29.49
CA ILE A 96 -21.35 -6.16 29.12
C ILE A 96 -20.99 -4.70 29.42
N CYS A 97 -19.97 -4.50 30.24
CA CYS A 97 -19.56 -3.17 30.69
C CYS A 97 -18.25 -2.70 30.05
N ALA A 98 -17.38 -3.62 29.63
CA ALA A 98 -16.13 -3.25 28.98
C ALA A 98 -15.57 -4.37 28.11
N PHE A 99 -14.92 -3.96 27.03
CA PHE A 99 -13.91 -4.75 26.35
C PHE A 99 -12.55 -4.19 26.70
N LYS A 100 -11.60 -5.03 27.13
CA LYS A 100 -10.23 -4.59 27.45
C LYS A 100 -9.24 -5.26 26.52
N ILE A 101 -8.38 -4.44 25.95
CA ILE A 101 -7.27 -4.86 25.12
C ILE A 101 -6.06 -5.13 26.01
N HIS A 102 -5.34 -6.20 25.70
CA HIS A 102 -4.18 -6.72 26.39
C HIS A 102 -3.09 -7.04 25.36
N GLY A 103 -1.83 -6.80 25.70
CA GLY A 103 -0.70 -6.99 24.79
C GLY A 103 0.01 -5.68 24.47
N GLN A 104 1.02 -5.76 23.61
CA GLN A 104 1.84 -4.65 23.10
C GLN A 104 0.98 -3.44 22.75
N GLU A 105 1.50 -2.21 22.90
CA GLU A 105 0.82 -0.90 22.80
C GLU A 105 0.06 -0.69 21.48
N ALA A 106 -1.02 -1.45 21.30
CA ALA A 106 -1.84 -1.43 20.11
C ALA A 106 -2.62 -0.11 20.13
N PRO A 107 -2.61 0.68 19.05
CA PRO A 107 -3.25 1.99 19.00
C PRO A 107 -4.77 1.88 18.88
N PHE A 108 -5.39 0.91 19.56
CA PHE A 108 -6.81 0.64 19.50
C PHE A 108 -7.47 0.73 20.87
N GLU A 109 -8.76 1.03 20.84
CA GLU A 109 -9.66 0.97 21.98
C GLU A 109 -10.95 0.26 21.59
N ALA A 110 -11.54 -0.44 22.55
CA ALA A 110 -12.78 -1.17 22.33
C ALA A 110 -13.89 -0.53 23.17
N GLU A 111 -14.97 -0.15 22.49
CA GLU A 111 -16.12 0.51 23.09
C GLU A 111 -17.31 -0.45 23.10
N VAL A 112 -18.12 -0.37 24.16
CA VAL A 112 -19.40 -1.10 24.21
C VAL A 112 -20.46 -0.22 23.55
N LEU A 113 -21.03 -0.67 22.44
CA LEU A 113 -22.14 0.01 21.77
C LEU A 113 -23.46 -0.22 22.50
N ASN A 114 -23.70 -1.47 22.91
CA ASN A 114 -24.92 -1.84 23.61
C ASN A 114 -24.62 -2.89 24.68
N ARG A 115 -24.86 -2.51 25.94
CA ARG A 115 -24.55 -3.34 27.11
C ARG A 115 -25.42 -4.58 27.23
N THR A 116 -26.65 -4.52 26.70
CA THR A 116 -27.63 -5.61 26.79
C THR A 116 -27.45 -6.63 25.67
N SER A 117 -27.23 -6.19 24.43
CA SER A 117 -26.89 -7.10 23.32
C SER A 117 -25.45 -7.58 23.41
N GLY A 118 -24.58 -6.82 24.10
CA GLY A 118 -23.16 -7.09 24.22
C GLY A 118 -22.36 -6.72 22.97
N GLU A 119 -22.95 -5.92 22.08
CA GLU A 119 -22.28 -5.40 20.89
C GLU A 119 -21.21 -4.38 21.28
N GLY A 120 -20.03 -4.53 20.69
CA GLY A 120 -18.92 -3.59 20.79
C GLY A 120 -18.38 -3.18 19.44
N VAL A 121 -17.54 -2.16 19.45
CA VAL A 121 -16.78 -1.69 18.29
C VAL A 121 -15.34 -1.51 18.70
N LEU A 122 -14.43 -1.75 17.75
CA LEU A 122 -13.02 -1.50 17.91
C LEU A 122 -12.67 -0.23 17.11
N ARG A 123 -12.06 0.74 17.77
CA ARG A 123 -11.64 2.02 17.19
C ARG A 123 -10.14 2.21 17.31
N ALA A 124 -9.55 2.95 16.38
CA ALA A 124 -8.19 3.46 16.51
C ALA A 124 -8.17 4.69 17.42
N ARG A 125 -7.15 4.81 18.27
CA ARG A 125 -6.92 5.95 19.18
C ARG A 125 -6.35 7.18 18.47
N GLY A 126 -5.89 6.99 17.25
CA GLY A 126 -5.22 7.99 16.44
C GLY A 126 -5.15 7.52 14.99
N PRO A 127 -4.54 8.32 14.11
CA PRO A 127 -4.37 7.94 12.71
C PRO A 127 -3.58 6.63 12.62
N ILE A 128 -4.07 5.71 11.79
CA ILE A 128 -3.37 4.49 11.41
C ILE A 128 -2.71 4.75 10.06
N ASP A 129 -1.45 4.36 9.97
CA ASP A 129 -0.55 4.55 8.84
C ASP A 129 0.05 3.17 8.49
N CYS A 130 -0.18 2.73 7.26
CA CYS A 130 0.18 1.45 6.70
C CYS A 130 1.67 1.40 6.34
N GLU A 131 2.26 2.53 5.90
CA GLU A 131 3.71 2.66 5.70
C GLU A 131 4.47 2.42 7.00
N GLN A 132 3.88 2.82 8.14
CA GLN A 132 4.44 2.54 9.45
C GLN A 132 4.22 1.09 9.89
N GLN A 133 3.00 0.58 9.86
CA GLN A 133 2.70 -0.78 10.30
C GLN A 133 1.42 -1.37 9.66
N LYS A 134 1.62 -2.38 8.79
CA LYS A 134 0.54 -3.03 8.01
C LYS A 134 -0.36 -3.97 8.80
N GLU A 135 0.13 -4.50 9.92
CA GLU A 135 -0.58 -5.53 10.67
C GLU A 135 -0.44 -5.32 12.18
N TYR A 136 -1.54 -5.51 12.91
CA TYR A 136 -1.56 -5.48 14.37
C TYR A 136 -2.11 -6.79 14.91
N THR A 137 -1.51 -7.28 15.99
CA THR A 137 -2.02 -8.45 16.72
C THR A 137 -2.03 -8.16 18.20
N PHE A 138 -3.19 -8.32 18.83
CA PHE A 138 -3.36 -8.12 20.27
C PHE A 138 -4.45 -9.04 20.83
N ILE A 139 -4.63 -9.01 22.14
CA ILE A 139 -5.61 -9.83 22.85
C ILE A 139 -6.75 -8.94 23.33
N ILE A 140 -7.99 -9.40 23.18
CA ILE A 140 -9.17 -8.73 23.75
C ILE A 140 -9.86 -9.64 24.77
N GLN A 141 -10.50 -9.04 25.77
CA GLN A 141 -11.26 -9.73 26.80
C GLN A 141 -12.48 -8.90 27.21
N ALA A 142 -13.66 -9.53 27.26
CA ALA A 142 -14.90 -8.90 27.69
C ALA A 142 -15.10 -9.00 29.22
N TYR A 143 -15.74 -7.99 29.77
CA TYR A 143 -16.04 -7.85 31.20
C TYR A 143 -17.52 -7.54 31.37
N ASP A 144 -18.19 -8.32 32.21
CA ASP A 144 -19.56 -8.01 32.62
C ASP A 144 -19.59 -6.84 33.63
N CYS A 145 -20.78 -6.32 33.89
CA CYS A 145 -21.03 -5.25 34.86
C CYS A 145 -21.00 -5.73 36.32
N GLY A 146 -20.88 -7.04 36.57
CA GLY A 146 -21.02 -7.63 37.89
C GLY A 146 -22.41 -7.45 38.51
N ALA A 147 -22.58 -7.91 39.76
CA ALA A 147 -23.83 -7.79 40.53
C ALA A 147 -23.82 -6.64 41.56
N SER A 148 -22.75 -5.84 41.62
CA SER A 148 -22.60 -4.71 42.56
C SER A 148 -22.12 -3.46 41.83
N PRO A 149 -22.69 -2.28 42.10
CA PRO A 149 -22.27 -1.01 41.48
C PRO A 149 -20.82 -0.61 41.81
N SER A 150 -20.20 -1.24 42.81
CA SER A 150 -18.79 -1.03 43.19
C SER A 150 -17.77 -1.82 42.35
N GLY A 151 -18.20 -2.63 41.38
CA GLY A 151 -17.31 -3.43 40.51
C GLY A 151 -16.68 -4.66 41.18
N ALA A 152 -17.03 -4.95 42.44
CA ALA A 152 -16.42 -6.00 43.25
C ALA A 152 -16.72 -7.46 42.80
N ASN A 153 -17.36 -7.68 41.64
CA ASN A 153 -17.73 -9.02 41.13
C ASN A 153 -17.76 -9.10 39.59
N TRP A 154 -16.91 -8.34 38.89
CA TRP A 154 -16.81 -8.46 37.43
C TRP A 154 -16.26 -9.83 37.04
N LYS A 155 -16.97 -10.56 36.18
CA LYS A 155 -16.39 -11.73 35.53
C LYS A 155 -15.85 -11.36 34.17
N LYS A 156 -14.83 -12.12 33.78
CA LYS A 156 -14.07 -11.92 32.56
C LYS A 156 -14.30 -13.10 31.64
N SER A 157 -14.42 -12.85 30.35
CA SER A 157 -14.43 -13.89 29.33
C SER A 157 -13.08 -14.60 29.26
N HIS A 158 -12.97 -15.61 28.39
CA HIS A 158 -11.65 -16.04 27.93
C HIS A 158 -10.99 -14.94 27.09
N LYS A 159 -9.70 -15.11 26.83
CA LYS A 159 -8.92 -14.20 25.98
C LYS A 159 -9.12 -14.59 24.52
N ALA A 160 -9.35 -13.60 23.67
CA ALA A 160 -9.47 -13.76 22.23
C ALA A 160 -8.32 -13.04 21.52
N VAL A 161 -7.81 -13.61 20.43
CA VAL A 161 -6.77 -12.99 19.61
C VAL A 161 -7.41 -12.16 18.51
N VAL A 162 -6.95 -10.94 18.30
CA VAL A 162 -7.42 -10.05 17.23
C VAL A 162 -6.27 -9.81 16.27
N HIS A 163 -6.51 -10.11 14.99
CA HIS A 163 -5.59 -9.83 13.88
C HIS A 163 -6.20 -8.72 13.01
N ILE A 164 -5.51 -7.59 12.93
CA ILE A 164 -5.94 -6.43 12.14
C ILE A 164 -4.99 -6.24 10.97
N GLN A 165 -5.55 -6.14 9.76
CA GLN A 165 -4.86 -5.69 8.57
C GLN A 165 -5.23 -4.22 8.29
N VAL A 166 -4.21 -3.42 7.96
CA VAL A 166 -4.42 -2.05 7.49
C VAL A 166 -4.62 -2.09 5.99
N ASP A 167 -5.74 -1.54 5.54
CA ASP A 167 -6.05 -1.35 4.13
C ASP A 167 -5.52 0.01 3.68
N ASP A 168 -4.62 -0.06 2.71
CA ASP A 168 -3.82 1.05 2.20
C ASP A 168 -4.68 2.09 1.47
N VAL A 169 -4.27 3.35 1.50
CA VAL A 169 -4.80 4.42 0.69
C VAL A 169 -3.66 4.96 -0.17
N ASN A 170 -3.92 5.20 -1.45
CA ASN A 170 -2.89 5.71 -2.34
C ASN A 170 -2.57 7.19 -2.03
N GLU A 171 -1.61 7.42 -1.12
CA GLU A 171 -1.22 8.73 -0.59
C GLU A 171 0.09 9.23 -1.21
N PHE A 172 1.01 8.34 -1.51
CA PHE A 172 2.28 8.66 -2.15
C PHE A 172 2.16 8.68 -3.66
N SER A 173 3.19 9.16 -4.36
CA SER A 173 3.18 9.22 -5.82
C SER A 173 4.52 8.78 -6.33
N PRO A 174 4.59 8.18 -7.54
CA PRO A 174 5.85 7.65 -8.03
C PRO A 174 6.93 8.72 -8.11
N VAL A 175 8.13 8.38 -7.63
CA VAL A 175 9.32 9.24 -7.68
C VAL A 175 10.40 8.54 -8.48
N PHE A 176 10.96 9.23 -9.48
CA PHE A 176 12.08 8.71 -10.25
C PHE A 176 13.34 8.62 -9.39
N ARG A 177 14.14 7.56 -9.59
CA ARG A 177 15.40 7.35 -8.85
C ARG A 177 16.43 8.43 -9.15
N GLU A 178 16.50 8.85 -10.41
CA GLU A 178 17.41 9.90 -10.86
C GLU A 178 16.62 11.11 -11.38
N PRO A 179 17.08 12.34 -11.15
CA PRO A 179 16.44 13.54 -11.67
C PRO A 179 16.68 13.76 -13.16
N LEU A 180 17.66 13.07 -13.75
CA LEU A 180 18.04 13.18 -15.16
C LEU A 180 18.70 11.89 -15.63
N TYR A 181 18.19 11.31 -16.72
CA TYR A 181 18.81 10.17 -17.38
C TYR A 181 19.54 10.63 -18.64
N ARG A 182 20.72 10.06 -18.91
CA ARG A 182 21.54 10.38 -20.08
C ARG A 182 21.95 9.12 -20.81
N ALA A 183 21.82 9.12 -22.13
CA ALA A 183 22.37 8.07 -22.98
C ALA A 183 23.03 8.66 -24.22
N THR A 184 23.83 7.82 -24.85
CA THR A 184 24.46 8.12 -26.13
C THR A 184 24.21 6.97 -27.09
N VAL A 185 23.75 7.30 -28.30
CA VAL A 185 23.41 6.33 -29.34
C VAL A 185 24.16 6.67 -30.62
N THR A 186 24.52 5.64 -31.39
CA THR A 186 25.11 5.85 -32.72
C THR A 186 24.00 6.08 -33.73
N GLU A 187 24.15 7.07 -34.60
CA GLU A 187 23.18 7.34 -35.66
C GLU A 187 22.96 6.12 -36.58
N GLY A 188 21.82 6.08 -37.26
CA GLY A 188 21.50 5.03 -38.23
C GLY A 188 21.10 3.68 -37.65
N LYS A 189 21.19 3.48 -36.32
CA LYS A 189 20.80 2.23 -35.64
C LYS A 189 19.41 2.33 -35.01
N ILE A 190 18.72 1.19 -34.92
CA ILE A 190 17.53 0.99 -34.08
C ILE A 190 17.98 0.17 -32.87
N TYR A 191 17.68 0.66 -31.68
CA TYR A 191 18.01 0.00 -30.42
C TYR A 191 16.73 -0.60 -29.83
N ASP A 192 16.83 -1.83 -29.34
CA ASP A 192 15.72 -2.44 -28.58
C ASP A 192 15.56 -1.81 -27.19
N SER A 193 16.66 -1.33 -26.61
CA SER A 193 16.71 -0.53 -25.40
C SER A 193 17.92 0.41 -25.45
N ILE A 194 17.68 1.70 -25.22
CA ILE A 194 18.69 2.78 -25.14
C ILE A 194 19.09 2.97 -23.67
N LEU A 195 18.09 3.07 -22.80
CA LEU A 195 18.22 3.12 -21.35
C LEU A 195 16.89 2.73 -20.71
N GLN A 196 16.92 2.42 -19.42
CA GLN A 196 15.74 2.19 -18.61
C GLN A 196 15.61 3.31 -17.58
N VAL A 197 14.43 3.92 -17.49
CA VAL A 197 14.08 4.80 -16.36
C VAL A 197 13.43 3.99 -15.26
N GLU A 198 13.62 4.41 -14.02
CA GLU A 198 13.09 3.70 -12.86
C GLU A 198 12.45 4.68 -11.89
N ALA A 199 11.19 4.42 -11.55
CA ALA A 199 10.48 5.08 -10.47
C ALA A 199 10.18 4.08 -9.33
N TRP A 200 9.91 4.62 -8.15
CA TRP A 200 9.48 3.87 -6.98
C TRP A 200 8.41 4.67 -6.24
N ASP A 201 7.54 3.97 -5.52
CA ASP A 201 6.48 4.56 -4.73
C ASP A 201 6.60 4.06 -3.28
N GLN A 202 6.15 4.90 -2.35
CA GLN A 202 6.27 4.70 -0.91
C GLN A 202 5.05 4.03 -0.29
N ASP A 203 3.92 3.92 -0.99
CA ASP A 203 2.72 3.29 -0.45
C ASP A 203 2.99 1.87 0.07
N CYS A 204 2.19 1.42 1.02
CA CYS A 204 2.45 0.17 1.72
C CYS A 204 2.05 -1.06 0.87
N SER A 205 0.96 -0.97 0.10
CA SER A 205 0.40 -2.12 -0.60
C SER A 205 1.06 -2.33 -1.96
N PRO A 206 1.14 -3.56 -2.46
CA PRO A 206 1.55 -3.81 -3.84
C PRO A 206 0.66 -3.13 -4.89
N GLN A 207 -0.59 -2.81 -4.53
CA GLN A 207 -1.53 -2.17 -5.45
C GLN A 207 -1.18 -0.71 -5.73
N TYR A 208 -0.62 0.00 -4.76
CA TYR A 208 -0.27 1.41 -4.90
C TYR A 208 1.25 1.63 -4.98
N SER A 209 2.06 0.77 -4.36
CA SER A 209 3.53 0.89 -4.43
C SER A 209 4.18 0.50 -5.76
N GLN A 210 3.49 -0.31 -6.59
CA GLN A 210 4.06 -0.85 -7.81
C GLN A 210 3.89 0.11 -8.98
N ILE A 211 4.95 0.31 -9.76
CA ILE A 211 4.90 1.07 -11.00
C ILE A 211 4.40 0.17 -12.14
N CYS A 212 3.24 0.52 -12.69
CA CYS A 212 2.56 -0.27 -13.72
C CYS A 212 2.74 0.26 -15.13
N ASN A 213 3.07 1.55 -15.28
CA ASN A 213 3.19 2.18 -16.59
C ASN A 213 4.19 3.34 -16.61
N TYR A 214 4.80 3.55 -17.76
CA TYR A 214 5.58 4.73 -18.08
C TYR A 214 5.07 5.36 -19.38
N GLU A 215 5.23 6.67 -19.51
CA GLU A 215 4.75 7.41 -20.68
C GLU A 215 5.72 8.54 -21.03
N ILE A 216 6.01 8.69 -22.32
CA ILE A 216 6.72 9.87 -22.84
C ILE A 216 5.70 11.00 -23.00
N VAL A 217 5.83 12.04 -22.20
CA VAL A 217 4.94 13.21 -22.19
C VAL A 217 5.26 14.16 -23.35
N THR A 218 6.49 14.16 -23.82
CA THR A 218 6.90 14.96 -24.97
C THR A 218 6.29 14.40 -26.26
N GLN A 219 5.55 15.24 -26.98
CA GLN A 219 4.92 14.89 -28.25
C GLN A 219 5.94 14.85 -29.41
N ASP A 220 5.59 14.15 -30.49
CA ASP A 220 6.33 14.11 -31.75
C ASP A 220 7.81 13.72 -31.63
N THR A 221 8.11 12.76 -30.75
CA THR A 221 9.48 12.28 -30.54
C THR A 221 9.73 10.95 -31.26
N PRO A 222 10.96 10.70 -31.76
CA PRO A 222 11.31 9.43 -32.41
C PRO A 222 11.61 8.32 -31.38
N PHE A 223 10.92 8.34 -30.23
CA PHE A 223 11.12 7.42 -29.13
C PHE A 223 9.80 6.80 -28.67
N ALA A 224 9.91 5.59 -28.13
CA ALA A 224 8.82 4.89 -27.44
C ALA A 224 9.36 4.34 -26.12
N ILE A 225 8.48 4.20 -25.14
CA ILE A 225 8.77 3.60 -23.84
C ILE A 225 7.84 2.42 -23.59
N ASP A 226 8.36 1.35 -22.99
CA ASP A 226 7.55 0.21 -22.54
C ASP A 226 7.10 0.37 -21.08
N ARG A 227 6.28 -0.58 -20.60
CA ARG A 227 5.76 -0.59 -19.22
C ARG A 227 6.84 -0.81 -18.16
N ASN A 228 8.01 -1.30 -18.55
CA ASN A 228 9.15 -1.51 -17.64
C ASN A 228 10.10 -0.29 -17.62
N GLY A 229 9.78 0.77 -18.36
CA GLY A 229 10.60 1.98 -18.43
C GLY A 229 11.72 1.92 -19.47
N ASN A 230 11.77 0.90 -20.34
CA ASN A 230 12.79 0.83 -21.39
C ASN A 230 12.44 1.78 -22.53
N ILE A 231 13.36 2.70 -22.81
CA ILE A 231 13.24 3.66 -23.90
C ILE A 231 13.95 3.10 -25.13
N ARG A 232 13.28 3.16 -26.28
CA ARG A 232 13.82 2.76 -27.59
C ARG A 232 13.54 3.82 -28.64
N ASN A 233 14.31 3.85 -29.72
CA ASN A 233 14.00 4.70 -30.85
C ASN A 233 13.08 3.98 -31.86
N THR A 234 12.10 4.71 -32.39
CA THR A 234 11.12 4.21 -33.36
C THR A 234 11.59 4.33 -34.81
N GLU A 235 12.56 5.22 -35.05
CA GLU A 235 13.19 5.43 -36.35
C GLU A 235 14.70 5.64 -36.22
N ARG A 236 15.43 5.56 -37.35
CA ARG A 236 16.88 5.74 -37.38
C ARG A 236 17.23 7.21 -37.17
N LEU A 237 17.86 7.50 -36.04
CA LEU A 237 18.33 8.85 -35.72
C LEU A 237 19.47 9.27 -36.66
N SER A 238 19.59 10.57 -36.94
CA SER A 238 20.63 11.13 -37.81
C SER A 238 21.32 12.30 -37.11
N TYR A 239 22.64 12.25 -37.06
CA TYR A 239 23.46 13.29 -36.45
C TYR A 239 23.30 14.64 -37.15
N ASP A 240 23.23 14.64 -38.48
CA ASP A 240 23.07 15.85 -39.30
C ASP A 240 21.71 16.53 -39.10
N LYS A 241 20.67 15.76 -38.74
CA LYS A 241 19.34 16.31 -38.46
C LYS A 241 19.23 16.87 -37.05
N GLN A 242 19.60 16.07 -36.05
CA GLN A 242 19.48 16.43 -34.64
C GLN A 242 20.46 15.63 -33.78
N GLN A 243 21.32 16.35 -33.08
CA GLN A 243 22.41 15.79 -32.27
C GLN A 243 21.96 15.48 -30.83
N HIS A 244 20.97 16.22 -30.32
CA HIS A 244 20.51 16.12 -28.94
C HIS A 244 19.00 16.02 -28.90
N TYR A 245 18.50 14.98 -28.24
CA TYR A 245 17.08 14.81 -27.94
C TYR A 245 16.86 14.99 -26.45
N LYS A 246 15.84 15.77 -26.09
CA LYS A 246 15.37 15.93 -24.73
C LYS A 246 13.89 15.55 -24.67
N ILE A 247 13.57 14.51 -23.92
CA ILE A 247 12.20 14.04 -23.72
C ILE A 247 11.87 14.02 -22.23
N MET A 248 10.61 14.23 -21.90
CA MET A 248 10.07 14.14 -20.55
C MET A 248 9.30 12.84 -20.41
N VAL A 249 9.56 12.09 -19.34
CA VAL A 249 8.93 10.81 -19.05
C VAL A 249 8.21 10.90 -17.71
N THR A 250 7.01 10.33 -17.63
CA THR A 250 6.25 10.18 -16.39
C THR A 250 5.99 8.71 -16.11
N ALA A 251 5.72 8.39 -14.84
CA ALA A 251 5.41 7.05 -14.38
C ALA A 251 4.03 7.07 -13.72
N TYR A 252 3.36 5.92 -13.73
CA TYR A 252 2.10 5.70 -13.04
C TYR A 252 2.21 4.43 -12.20
N ASP A 253 1.74 4.53 -10.96
CA ASP A 253 1.53 3.35 -10.15
C ASP A 253 0.37 2.48 -10.71
N CYS A 254 0.14 1.33 -10.08
CA CYS A 254 -0.97 0.45 -10.43
C CYS A 254 -2.34 1.01 -9.98
N GLY A 255 -2.36 1.96 -9.04
CA GLY A 255 -3.53 2.77 -8.65
C GLY A 255 -3.87 3.92 -9.61
N GLN A 256 -3.11 4.07 -10.71
CA GLN A 256 -3.21 5.15 -11.70
C GLN A 256 -2.79 6.55 -11.22
N LYS A 257 -2.12 6.67 -10.08
CA LYS A 257 -1.55 7.95 -9.66
C LYS A 257 -0.29 8.25 -10.44
N ARG A 258 -0.18 9.50 -10.86
CA ARG A 258 0.92 9.98 -11.70
C ARG A 258 2.08 10.41 -10.83
N ALA A 259 3.30 10.18 -11.31
CA ALA A 259 4.52 10.69 -10.69
C ALA A 259 4.42 12.20 -10.41
N THR A 260 4.88 12.60 -9.22
CA THR A 260 4.86 14.01 -8.75
C THR A 260 5.48 14.94 -9.78
N GLU A 261 6.61 14.52 -10.35
CA GLU A 261 7.29 15.23 -11.42
C GLU A 261 7.67 14.27 -12.55
N SER A 262 7.68 14.77 -13.78
CA SER A 262 8.22 14.04 -14.93
C SER A 262 9.74 14.18 -14.97
N VAL A 263 10.44 13.10 -15.32
CA VAL A 263 11.90 13.10 -15.42
C VAL A 263 12.37 13.48 -16.83
N SER A 264 13.49 14.21 -16.89
CA SER A 264 14.14 14.54 -18.16
C SER A 264 15.06 13.40 -18.60
N VAL A 265 15.02 13.08 -19.90
CA VAL A 265 15.91 12.10 -20.52
C VAL A 265 16.62 12.77 -21.69
N HIS A 266 17.96 12.77 -21.66
CA HIS A 266 18.80 13.34 -22.70
C HIS A 266 19.47 12.22 -23.50
N THR A 267 19.27 12.23 -24.81
CA THR A 267 19.92 11.28 -25.73
C THR A 267 20.81 12.03 -26.70
N ASP A 268 22.11 11.74 -26.63
CA ASP A 268 23.11 12.29 -27.54
C ASP A 268 23.33 11.34 -28.72
N VAL A 269 23.18 11.84 -29.94
CA VAL A 269 23.49 11.09 -31.15
C VAL A 269 24.96 11.27 -31.48
N LYS A 270 25.66 10.17 -31.72
CA LYS A 270 27.03 10.16 -32.25
C LYS A 270 27.02 9.83 -33.74
N PRO A 271 27.81 10.53 -34.56
CA PRO A 271 27.90 10.20 -35.97
C PRO A 271 28.54 8.82 -36.15
N VAL A 272 28.14 8.11 -37.21
CA VAL A 272 28.81 6.88 -37.62
C VAL A 272 30.09 7.30 -38.32
N CYS A 273 31.23 7.05 -37.67
CA CYS A 273 32.49 7.14 -38.37
C CYS A 273 32.50 6.11 -39.53
N LYS A 274 32.75 6.60 -40.75
CA LYS A 274 32.94 5.76 -41.95
C LYS A 274 34.44 5.72 -42.23
N PRO A 275 35.15 4.65 -41.82
CA PRO A 275 36.57 4.58 -42.10
C PRO A 275 36.78 4.47 -43.61
N GLY A 276 37.67 5.28 -44.17
CA GLY A 276 37.84 5.32 -45.62
C GLY A 276 38.74 6.44 -46.10
N TRP A 277 39.18 6.29 -47.35
CA TRP A 277 39.98 7.29 -48.04
C TRP A 277 39.08 8.44 -48.53
N GLN A 278 39.31 9.62 -47.96
CA GLN A 278 38.64 10.86 -48.35
C GLN A 278 39.57 11.74 -49.18
N GLY A 279 39.02 12.80 -49.79
CA GLY A 279 39.81 13.84 -50.44
C GLY A 279 40.50 13.46 -51.76
N TRP A 280 40.00 12.44 -52.47
CA TRP A 280 40.50 12.07 -53.80
C TRP A 280 39.49 12.39 -54.91
N ASN A 281 39.99 12.73 -56.09
CA ASN A 281 39.15 13.02 -57.25
C ASN A 281 38.96 11.74 -58.08
N LYS A 282 37.70 11.37 -58.37
CA LYS A 282 37.38 10.21 -59.22
C LYS A 282 37.86 10.36 -60.66
N ARG A 283 38.00 11.59 -61.14
CA ARG A 283 38.49 11.92 -62.48
C ARG A 283 39.47 13.08 -62.37
N VAL A 284 40.57 12.97 -63.08
CA VAL A 284 41.58 14.01 -63.19
C VAL A 284 41.92 14.14 -64.66
N ASP A 285 41.69 15.32 -65.23
CA ASP A 285 42.10 15.60 -66.59
C ASP A 285 43.62 15.80 -66.63
N TYR A 286 44.27 15.24 -67.65
CA TYR A 286 45.72 15.34 -67.85
C TYR A 286 46.01 15.76 -69.28
N GLU A 287 46.80 16.81 -69.43
CA GLU A 287 47.24 17.31 -70.73
C GLU A 287 48.60 16.68 -71.08
N PRO A 288 48.71 15.97 -72.21
CA PRO A 288 49.98 15.37 -72.62
C PRO A 288 51.08 16.43 -72.79
N GLY A 289 52.29 16.13 -72.29
CA GLY A 289 53.46 17.01 -72.43
C GLY A 289 53.70 17.97 -71.27
N THR A 290 52.78 18.05 -70.30
CA THR A 290 52.91 18.96 -69.15
C THR A 290 53.71 18.40 -67.97
N GLY A 291 54.42 17.28 -68.15
CA GLY A 291 55.21 16.64 -67.09
C GLY A 291 54.38 15.81 -66.10
N SER A 292 54.92 15.54 -64.91
CA SER A 292 54.25 14.76 -63.86
C SER A 292 53.11 15.55 -63.18
N LYS A 293 52.00 14.88 -62.85
CA LYS A 293 50.85 15.48 -62.16
C LYS A 293 50.53 14.70 -60.88
N GLN A 294 50.39 15.39 -59.76
CA GLN A 294 49.97 14.80 -58.50
C GLN A 294 48.47 14.46 -58.55
N LEU A 295 48.13 13.18 -58.37
CA LEU A 295 46.74 12.70 -58.50
C LEU A 295 45.95 12.74 -57.17
N PHE A 296 46.64 12.62 -56.04
CA PHE A 296 46.03 12.40 -54.72
C PHE A 296 46.53 13.41 -53.68
N SER A 297 46.61 14.69 -54.03
CA SER A 297 47.20 15.72 -53.16
C SER A 297 46.43 15.98 -51.85
N LYS A 298 45.13 15.65 -51.81
CA LYS A 298 44.26 15.82 -50.63
C LYS A 298 43.79 14.48 -50.04
N MET A 299 44.30 13.37 -50.55
CA MET A 299 43.85 12.04 -50.13
C MET A 299 44.35 11.75 -48.72
N HIS A 300 43.44 11.42 -47.82
CA HIS A 300 43.75 11.06 -46.44
C HIS A 300 42.83 9.93 -45.97
N LEU A 301 43.31 9.11 -45.06
CA LEU A 301 42.52 8.04 -44.47
C LEU A 301 41.85 8.58 -43.21
N GLU A 302 40.51 8.63 -43.21
CA GLU A 302 39.76 8.81 -41.98
C GLU A 302 39.57 7.46 -41.30
N THR A 303 39.84 7.40 -40.01
CA THR A 303 39.75 6.18 -39.21
C THR A 303 38.89 6.43 -37.98
N CYS A 304 38.21 5.40 -37.52
CA CYS A 304 37.39 5.47 -36.31
C CYS A 304 38.24 5.19 -35.07
N ASP A 305 37.74 5.60 -33.90
CA ASP A 305 38.40 5.34 -32.61
C ASP A 305 38.78 3.86 -32.46
N GLY A 306 40.07 3.60 -32.26
CA GLY A 306 40.65 2.28 -32.08
C GLY A 306 42.08 2.17 -32.61
N PRO A 307 42.89 1.23 -32.09
CA PRO A 307 44.25 1.02 -32.59
C PRO A 307 44.22 0.40 -34.00
N LEU A 308 44.89 1.05 -34.94
CA LEU A 308 45.06 0.57 -36.31
C LEU A 308 46.29 -0.34 -36.39
N SER A 309 46.09 -1.60 -36.80
CA SER A 309 47.18 -2.58 -36.89
C SER A 309 47.96 -2.53 -38.21
N SER A 310 47.28 -2.28 -39.34
CA SER A 310 47.91 -2.06 -40.64
C SER A 310 46.95 -1.36 -41.60
N VAL A 311 47.49 -0.60 -42.55
CA VAL A 311 46.73 0.04 -43.63
C VAL A 311 47.29 -0.48 -44.96
N ARG A 312 46.42 -0.93 -45.86
CA ARG A 312 46.77 -1.31 -47.23
C ARG A 312 45.93 -0.48 -48.20
N ALA A 313 46.58 0.19 -49.15
CA ALA A 313 45.92 0.91 -50.22
C ALA A 313 46.26 0.25 -51.57
N MET A 314 45.28 0.16 -52.47
CA MET A 314 45.51 -0.28 -53.85
C MET A 314 44.95 0.79 -54.78
N VAL A 315 45.78 1.26 -55.71
CA VAL A 315 45.39 2.32 -56.65
C VAL A 315 45.35 1.73 -58.05
N GLU A 316 44.16 1.73 -58.66
CA GLU A 316 43.98 1.34 -60.06
C GLU A 316 43.68 2.58 -60.90
N LEU A 317 44.54 2.86 -61.87
CA LEU A 317 44.38 4.01 -62.77
C LEU A 317 43.84 3.51 -64.11
N GLN A 318 42.62 3.92 -64.41
CA GLN A 318 42.02 3.75 -65.74
C GLN A 318 42.21 5.02 -66.55
N THR A 319 42.85 4.90 -67.70
CA THR A 319 43.04 6.00 -68.64
C THR A 319 42.04 5.85 -69.77
N ILE A 320 41.26 6.90 -70.01
CA ILE A 320 40.36 6.98 -71.17
C ILE A 320 40.91 8.08 -72.06
N ALA A 321 41.70 7.72 -73.07
CA ALA A 321 42.11 8.68 -74.08
C ALA A 321 40.90 8.98 -74.98
N LYS A 322 40.66 10.27 -75.27
CA LYS A 322 39.66 10.67 -76.29
C LYS A 322 40.02 10.15 -77.69
N THR A 323 41.22 9.59 -77.88
CA THR A 323 41.68 8.90 -79.08
C THR A 323 42.60 7.74 -78.71
N LYS A 324 42.16 6.50 -79.00
CA LYS A 324 42.78 5.17 -78.82
C LYS A 324 42.78 4.56 -77.41
N VAL A 325 42.19 3.36 -77.34
CA VAL A 325 42.08 2.47 -76.18
C VAL A 325 43.47 2.15 -75.60
N SER A 326 43.68 2.44 -74.32
CA SER A 326 44.84 1.99 -73.54
C SER A 326 44.40 1.10 -72.39
N ASN A 327 45.08 -0.04 -72.22
CA ASN A 327 44.81 -1.00 -71.15
C ASN A 327 45.02 -0.39 -69.75
N PRO A 328 44.22 -0.78 -68.75
CA PRO A 328 44.38 -0.29 -67.38
C PRO A 328 45.75 -0.69 -66.81
N LYS A 329 46.41 0.26 -66.13
CA LYS A 329 47.67 0.02 -65.41
C LYS A 329 47.37 -0.07 -63.92
N ARG A 330 47.70 -1.21 -63.31
CA ARG A 330 47.63 -1.40 -61.85
C ARG A 330 48.95 -0.99 -61.22
N TYR A 331 48.85 -0.22 -60.15
CA TYR A 331 49.99 0.16 -59.33
C TYR A 331 49.68 -0.26 -57.88
N SER A 332 50.53 -1.12 -57.32
CA SER A 332 50.55 -1.40 -55.88
C SER A 332 51.52 -0.43 -55.21
N LEU A 333 51.06 0.29 -54.20
CA LEU A 333 51.88 1.15 -53.35
C LEU A 333 52.04 0.52 -51.97
#